data_AF-A0A099ZB16-F1
#
_entry.id   AF-A0A099ZB16-F1
#
_cell.length_a   1.000
_cell.length_b   1.000
_cell.length_c   1.000
_cell.angle_alpha   90.00
_cell.angle_beta   90.00
_cell.angle_gamma   90.00
#
_symmetry.space_group_name_H-M   'P 1'
#
loop_
_entity.id
_entity.type
_entity.pdbx_description
1 polymer ?
#
loop_
_entity_poly.entity_id
_entity_poly.type
_entity_poly.pdbx_seq_one_letter_code
_entity_poly.pdbx_strand_id
1 'polypeptide(L)'
;LEPDLVVKRQEALAAARLRMQEELNAQAEKYKEKQKQLEEEKRRQKIAMWENIGNLKLNQQELESGASTSSTVPKPKANKKPLRSGGYNPLSGEGGGTCSWRPGRRGPSAGG
;
A
#
# COMPACT_ATOMS: atom_id res chain seq x y z
N LEU A 1 -42.90 -30.02 29.76
CA LEU A 1 -42.39 -29.24 28.62
C LEU A 1 -42.34 -30.19 27.45
N GLU A 2 -43.19 -30.00 26.44
CA GLU A 2 -43.18 -30.87 25.25
C GLU A 2 -41.84 -30.73 24.52
N PRO A 3 -41.14 -31.84 24.23
CA PRO A 3 -39.80 -31.81 23.62
C PRO A 3 -39.80 -31.08 22.27
N ASP A 4 -40.88 -31.19 21.50
CA ASP A 4 -41.04 -30.61 20.17
C ASP A 4 -40.98 -29.07 20.18
N LEU A 5 -41.49 -28.43 21.23
CA LEU A 5 -41.46 -26.97 21.35
C LEU A 5 -40.04 -26.47 21.61
N VAL A 6 -39.22 -27.26 22.31
CA VAL A 6 -37.82 -26.93 22.57
C VAL A 6 -37.00 -27.04 21.28
N VAL A 7 -37.23 -28.10 20.48
CA VAL A 7 -36.57 -28.29 19.19
C VAL A 7 -36.89 -27.14 18.23
N LYS A 8 -38.17 -26.80 18.04
CA LYS A 8 -38.58 -25.68 17.18
C LYS A 8 -37.97 -24.34 17.61
N ARG A 9 -37.84 -24.11 18.92
CA ARG A 9 -37.18 -22.91 19.43
C ARG A 9 -35.68 -22.90 19.11
N GLN A 10 -34.99 -24.02 19.26
CA GLN A 10 -33.57 -24.13 18.93
C GLN A 10 -33.33 -23.96 17.42
N GLU A 11 -34.18 -24.55 16.59
CA GLU A 11 -34.13 -24.40 15.14
C GLU A 11 -34.33 -22.93 14.72
N ALA A 12 -35.29 -22.22 15.32
CA ALA A 12 -35.50 -20.81 15.05
C ALA A 12 -34.26 -19.95 15.42
N LEU A 13 -33.61 -20.25 16.55
CA LEU A 13 -32.37 -19.59 16.96
C LEU A 13 -31.20 -19.91 16.03
N ALA A 14 -31.07 -21.17 15.59
CA ALA A 14 -30.06 -21.57 14.63
C ALA A 14 -30.27 -20.88 13.27
N ALA A 15 -31.51 -20.82 12.78
CA ALA A 15 -31.86 -20.12 11.56
C ALA A 15 -31.56 -18.61 11.64
N ALA A 16 -31.87 -17.98 12.78
CA ALA A 16 -31.53 -16.58 13.01
C ALA A 16 -30.02 -16.35 13.00
N ARG A 17 -29.25 -17.26 13.61
CA ARG A 17 -27.78 -17.19 13.62
C ARG A 17 -27.20 -17.34 12.21
N LEU A 18 -27.72 -18.26 11.40
CA LEU A 18 -27.26 -18.46 10.03
C LEU A 18 -27.52 -17.23 9.17
N ARG A 19 -28.72 -16.65 9.22
CA ARG A 19 -29.04 -15.40 8.50
C ARG A 19 -28.08 -14.26 8.86
N MET A 20 -27.80 -14.09 10.16
CA MET A 20 -26.87 -13.07 10.62
C MET A 20 -25.44 -13.31 10.12
N GLN A 21 -24.99 -14.57 10.08
CA GLN A 21 -23.69 -14.92 9.50
C GLN A 21 -23.61 -14.66 8.00
N GLU A 22 -24.67 -15.00 7.25
CA GLU A 22 -24.76 -14.73 5.82
C GLU A 22 -24.69 -13.22 5.52
N GLU A 23 -25.40 -12.40 6.29
CA GLU A 23 -25.35 -10.94 6.15
C GLU A 23 -23.94 -10.38 6.40
N LEU A 24 -23.27 -10.84 7.45
CA LEU A 24 -21.89 -10.43 7.76
C LEU A 24 -20.93 -10.86 6.65
N ASN A 25 -21.06 -12.09 6.15
CA ASN A 25 -20.24 -12.61 5.07
C ASN A 25 -20.45 -11.80 3.79
N ALA A 26 -21.70 -11.49 3.44
CA ALA A 26 -22.03 -10.67 2.28
C ALA A 26 -21.45 -9.24 2.39
N GLN A 27 -21.45 -8.65 3.59
CA GLN A 27 -20.80 -7.35 3.81
C GLN A 27 -19.28 -7.45 3.67
N ALA A 28 -18.67 -8.51 4.20
CA ALA A 28 -17.23 -8.75 4.09
C ALA A 28 -16.79 -8.93 2.62
N GLU A 29 -17.57 -9.66 1.82
CA GLU A 29 -17.32 -9.83 0.39
C GLU A 29 -17.43 -8.51 -0.37
N LYS A 30 -18.51 -7.75 -0.16
CA LYS A 30 -18.66 -6.40 -0.76
C LYS A 30 -17.50 -5.48 -0.41
N TYR A 31 -16.99 -5.54 0.81
CA TYR A 31 -15.84 -4.73 1.21
C TYR A 31 -14.55 -5.19 0.52
N LYS A 32 -14.31 -6.51 0.47
CA LYS A 32 -13.15 -7.08 -0.23
C LYS A 32 -13.16 -6.73 -1.72
N GLU A 33 -14.31 -6.79 -2.38
CA GLU A 33 -14.45 -6.40 -3.79
C GLU A 33 -14.14 -4.92 -3.99
N LYS A 34 -14.68 -4.03 -3.17
CA LYS A 34 -14.37 -2.59 -3.23
C LYS A 34 -12.89 -2.31 -3.00
N GLN A 35 -12.25 -3.01 -2.06
CA GLN A 35 -10.81 -2.88 -1.83
C GLN A 35 -10.00 -3.28 -3.08
N LYS A 36 -10.34 -4.41 -3.70
CA LYS A 36 -9.69 -4.85 -4.95
C LYS A 36 -9.85 -3.84 -6.08
N GLN A 37 -11.05 -3.28 -6.25
CA GLN A 37 -11.30 -2.24 -7.26
C GLN A 37 -10.43 -1.00 -7.02
N LEU A 38 -10.36 -0.51 -5.78
CA LEU A 38 -9.51 0.63 -5.45
C LEU A 38 -8.02 0.35 -5.66
N GLU A 39 -7.55 -0.86 -5.37
CA GLU A 39 -6.19 -1.28 -5.65
C GLU A 39 -5.89 -1.34 -7.15
N GLU A 40 -6.81 -1.88 -7.95
CA GLU A 40 -6.70 -1.90 -9.40
C GLU A 40 -6.73 -0.50 -10.01
N GLU A 41 -7.61 0.39 -9.54
CA GLU A 41 -7.65 1.78 -9.98
C GLU A 41 -6.34 2.50 -9.67
N LYS A 42 -5.79 2.34 -8.46
CA LYS A 42 -4.48 2.88 -8.10
C LYS A 42 -3.38 2.31 -8.98
N ARG A 43 -3.45 1.02 -9.33
CA ARG A 43 -2.50 0.40 -10.25
C ARG A 43 -2.62 0.99 -11.66
N ARG A 44 -3.83 1.16 -12.17
CA ARG A 44 -4.10 1.78 -13.48
C ARG A 44 -3.64 3.23 -13.52
N GLN A 45 -3.91 4.02 -12.48
CA GLN A 45 -3.43 5.40 -12.36
C GLN A 45 -1.90 5.49 -12.38
N LYS A 46 -1.21 4.60 -11.66
CA LYS A 46 0.26 4.53 -11.72
C LYS A 46 0.74 4.23 -13.13
N ILE A 47 0.16 3.24 -13.80
CA ILE A 47 0.51 2.89 -15.19
C ILE A 47 0.29 4.10 -16.11
N ALA A 48 -0.89 4.72 -16.06
CA ALA A 48 -1.22 5.89 -16.86
C ALA A 48 -0.25 7.06 -16.60
N MET A 49 0.14 7.29 -15.34
CA MET A 49 1.13 8.31 -15.00
C MET A 49 2.49 8.01 -15.63
N TRP A 50 2.96 6.76 -15.58
CA TRP A 50 4.22 6.36 -16.19
C TRP A 50 4.18 6.38 -17.71
N GLU A 51 3.07 6.00 -18.32
CA GLU A 51 2.84 6.08 -19.76
C GLU A 51 2.81 7.53 -20.24
N ASN A 52 2.16 8.43 -19.51
CA ASN A 52 2.16 9.86 -19.84
C ASN A 52 3.57 10.46 -19.78
N ILE A 53 4.34 10.15 -18.74
CA ILE A 53 5.74 10.61 -18.62
C ILE A 53 6.65 9.96 -19.70
N GLY A 54 6.40 8.69 -20.04
CA GLY A 54 7.10 7.98 -21.11
C GLY A 54 6.79 8.56 -22.50
N ASN A 55 5.52 8.78 -22.81
CA ASN A 55 5.07 9.38 -24.07
C ASN A 55 5.50 10.84 -24.22
N LEU A 56 5.61 11.60 -23.14
CA LEU A 56 6.19 12.95 -23.16
C LEU A 56 7.69 12.95 -23.52
N LYS A 57 8.43 11.90 -23.14
CA LYS A 57 9.84 11.72 -23.53
C LYS A 57 9.98 11.25 -24.98
N LEU A 58 9.08 10.39 -25.45
CA LEU A 58 9.05 9.97 -26.87
C LEU A 58 8.67 11.13 -27.80
N ASN A 59 7.69 11.96 -27.43
CA ASN A 59 7.34 13.16 -28.21
C ASN A 59 8.47 14.21 -28.21
N GLN A 60 9.22 14.36 -27.11
CA GLN A 60 10.43 15.20 -27.12
C GLN A 60 11.52 14.64 -28.03
N GLN A 61 11.73 13.31 -28.06
CA GLN A 61 12.64 12.68 -29.02
C GLN A 61 12.20 12.88 -30.46
N GLU A 62 10.90 12.86 -30.76
CA GLU A 62 10.40 13.09 -32.13
C GLU A 62 10.55 14.56 -32.56
N LEU A 63 10.39 15.52 -31.63
CA LEU A 63 10.67 16.95 -31.86
C LEU A 63 12.18 17.26 -31.97
N GLU A 64 13.05 16.54 -31.27
CA GLU A 64 14.51 16.67 -31.37
C GLU A 64 15.11 15.93 -32.58
N SER A 65 14.41 14.93 -33.13
CA SER A 65 14.88 14.13 -34.28
C SER A 65 14.83 14.88 -35.63
N GLY A 66 14.33 16.11 -35.64
CA GLY A 66 14.39 17.02 -36.81
C GLY A 66 15.67 17.85 -36.90
N ALA A 67 16.56 17.82 -35.90
CA ALA A 67 17.79 18.60 -35.91
C ALA A 67 18.99 17.80 -35.36
N SER A 68 19.98 17.61 -36.25
CA SER A 68 21.36 17.28 -35.94
C SER A 68 21.69 15.82 -35.57
N THR A 69 22.22 15.16 -36.59
CA THR A 69 23.34 14.21 -36.49
C THR A 69 24.36 14.59 -35.40
N SER A 70 24.33 13.94 -34.25
CA SER A 70 25.53 13.75 -33.41
C SER A 70 25.33 12.58 -32.45
N SER A 71 25.90 11.44 -32.83
CA SER A 71 26.09 10.29 -31.95
C SER A 71 27.02 10.68 -30.79
N THR A 72 26.45 10.95 -29.61
CA THR A 72 27.23 11.04 -28.38
C THR A 72 27.02 9.79 -27.55
N VAL A 73 27.96 8.85 -27.68
CA VAL A 73 28.12 7.69 -26.79
C VAL A 73 28.16 8.16 -25.33
N PRO A 74 27.28 7.68 -24.43
CA PRO A 74 27.35 8.06 -23.03
C PRO A 74 28.59 7.41 -22.39
N LYS A 75 29.55 8.25 -21.97
CA LYS A 75 30.73 7.81 -21.20
C LYS A 75 30.30 7.07 -19.92
N PRO A 76 30.92 5.92 -19.58
CA PRO A 76 30.63 5.24 -18.32
C PRO A 76 31.05 6.13 -17.15
N LYS A 77 30.12 6.36 -16.21
CA LYS A 77 30.41 7.18 -15.02
C LYS A 77 31.45 6.45 -14.17
N ALA A 78 32.60 7.09 -13.96
CA ALA A 78 33.61 6.62 -13.03
C ALA A 78 32.97 6.32 -11.66
N ASN A 79 33.44 5.27 -11.00
CA ASN A 79 32.98 4.75 -9.70
C ASN A 79 32.95 5.84 -8.62
N LYS A 80 31.89 6.66 -8.60
CA LYS A 80 31.63 7.61 -7.53
C LYS A 80 30.88 6.86 -6.44
N LYS A 81 31.51 6.74 -5.27
CA LYS A 81 30.85 6.29 -4.05
C LYS A 81 29.54 7.07 -3.91
N PRO A 82 28.38 6.41 -3.71
CA PRO A 82 27.10 7.10 -3.59
C PRO A 82 27.19 8.16 -2.49
N LEU A 83 26.61 9.35 -2.72
CA LEU A 83 26.64 10.47 -1.76
C LEU A 83 25.99 10.11 -0.40
N ARG A 84 25.25 9.00 -0.34
CA ARG A 84 24.62 8.44 0.86
C ARG A 84 24.85 6.93 0.87
N SER A 85 25.18 6.36 2.03
CA SER A 85 25.33 4.91 2.18
C SER A 85 24.06 4.20 1.72
N GLY A 86 24.21 3.04 1.07
CA GLY A 86 23.14 2.32 0.36
C GLY A 86 21.97 1.81 1.23
N GLY A 87 21.83 2.28 2.47
CA GLY A 87 20.70 1.98 3.36
C GLY A 87 19.62 3.06 3.44
N TYR A 88 19.88 4.30 2.98
CA TYR A 88 18.87 5.36 3.14
C TYR A 88 17.74 5.24 2.10
N ASN A 89 16.67 4.55 2.49
CA ASN A 89 15.42 4.50 1.73
C ASN A 89 14.35 5.37 2.42
N PRO A 90 13.97 6.54 1.86
CA PRO A 90 12.98 7.44 2.47
C PRO A 90 11.55 6.89 2.47
N LEU A 91 11.28 5.80 1.74
CA LEU A 91 9.98 5.13 1.71
C LEU A 91 9.92 3.87 2.57
N SER A 92 11.07 3.23 2.85
CA SER A 92 11.12 1.95 3.60
C SER A 92 11.95 1.99 4.87
N GLY A 93 12.56 3.14 5.21
CA GLY A 93 13.04 3.43 6.55
C GLY A 93 14.10 2.48 7.09
N GLU A 94 15.09 2.06 6.29
CA GLU A 94 16.24 1.29 6.80
C GLU A 94 17.33 2.25 7.29
N GLY A 95 17.02 2.96 8.39
CA GLY A 95 17.87 4.02 8.95
C GLY A 95 17.79 4.04 10.46
N GLY A 96 17.93 2.88 11.10
CA GLY A 96 18.06 2.74 12.55
C GLY A 96 19.38 3.30 13.06
N GLY A 97 19.45 4.63 13.22
CA GLY A 97 20.58 5.37 13.76
C GLY A 97 20.13 6.39 14.80
N THR A 98 20.14 5.96 16.06
CA THR A 98 20.37 6.74 17.31
C THR A 98 19.55 8.00 17.65
N CYS A 99 18.56 8.42 16.87
CA CYS A 99 17.65 9.51 17.30
C CYS A 99 16.49 8.98 18.15
N SER A 100 16.77 8.55 19.38
CA SER A 100 15.76 8.23 20.39
C SER A 100 15.23 9.50 21.05
N TRP A 101 14.30 10.21 20.40
CA TRP A 101 13.47 11.18 21.11
C TRP A 101 12.48 10.43 22.01
N ARG A 102 12.93 10.08 23.21
CA ARG A 102 12.06 9.70 24.33
C ARG A 102 11.86 10.96 25.18
N PRO A 103 10.63 11.47 25.35
CA PRO A 103 10.38 12.48 26.37
C PRO A 103 10.92 11.97 27.71
N GLY A 104 11.81 12.73 28.34
CA GLY A 104 12.40 12.36 29.62
C GLY A 104 11.28 12.05 30.63
N ARG A 105 11.40 10.95 31.37
CA ARG A 105 10.46 10.63 32.45
C ARG A 105 10.56 11.74 33.51
N ARG A 106 9.68 12.74 33.43
CA ARG A 106 9.40 13.65 34.54
C ARG A 106 8.28 13.01 35.37
N GLY A 107 8.66 12.11 36.25
CA GLY A 107 7.82 11.57 37.31
C GLY A 107 8.71 11.28 38.52
N PRO A 108 8.33 11.68 39.74
CA PRO A 108 9.23 11.67 40.88
C PRO A 108 9.69 10.26 41.23
N SER A 109 11.01 10.13 41.40
CA SER A 109 11.66 9.00 42.07
C SER A 109 11.46 9.16 43.58
N ALA A 110 10.41 8.58 44.17
CA ALA A 110 10.34 8.19 45.59
C ALA A 110 8.98 7.58 45.98
N GLY A 111 9.04 6.55 46.84
CA GLY A 111 7.92 5.97 47.61
C GLY A 111 7.44 4.64 47.02
N GLY A 112 7.44 3.50 47.72
CA GLY A 112 7.66 3.16 49.13
C GLY A 112 7.12 1.74 49.28
#